data_AF-A0A533W4Z0-F1
#
_entry.id   AF-A0A533W4Z0-F1
#
_cell.length_a   1.000
_cell.length_b   1.000
_cell.length_c   1.000
_cell.angle_alpha   90.00
_cell.angle_beta   90.00
_cell.angle_gamma   90.00
#
_symmetry.space_group_name_H-M   'P 1'
#
loop_
_entity.id
_entity.type
_entity.pdbx_description
1 polymer ?
#
loop_
_entity_poly.entity_id
_entity_poly.type
_entity_poly.pdbx_seq_one_letter_code
_entity_poly.pdbx_strand_id
1 'polypeptide(L)'
;MRDFTPYIAGVVAADGHLYSREVRIGTSEKIFLRFLRTNLERLGYNPRIEEGRRVWIVRIYSTQLRKVLTNLYGTKGDWGPYKTIRITFTSKSRGFLAELRTYLKSVGLTPTSVKKEKEVYRLKMYSLENLKLFRQLFTIRHPVKLSRMCSVLQGELVP
;
A
#
# COMPACT_ATOMS: atom_id res chain seq x y z
N MET A 1 31.25 7.05 -4.16
CA MET A 1 30.39 7.23 -2.96
C MET A 1 29.45 6.03 -2.92
N ARG A 2 29.29 5.33 -1.77
CA ARG A 2 28.40 4.14 -1.73
C ARG A 2 26.96 4.59 -1.95
N ASP A 3 26.22 3.87 -2.79
CA ASP A 3 24.80 4.14 -3.03
C ASP A 3 24.02 3.89 -1.74
N PHE A 4 23.49 4.97 -1.16
CA PHE A 4 22.73 4.93 0.08
C PHE A 4 21.23 4.73 -0.17
N THR A 5 20.82 4.68 -1.44
CA THR A 5 19.43 4.51 -1.86
C THR A 5 18.80 3.25 -1.26
N PRO A 6 19.43 2.05 -1.25
CA PRO A 6 18.82 0.86 -0.65
C PRO A 6 18.56 0.99 0.85
N TYR A 7 19.39 1.73 1.57
CA TYR A 7 19.18 1.98 3.00
C TYR A 7 17.98 2.90 3.22
N ILE A 8 17.91 4.03 2.50
CA ILE A 8 16.75 4.94 2.56
C ILE A 8 15.49 4.19 2.18
N ALA A 9 15.61 3.28 1.21
CA ALA A 9 14.56 2.38 0.84
C ALA A 9 14.08 1.58 2.07
N GLY A 10 14.98 0.90 2.77
CA GLY A 10 14.65 0.08 3.94
C GLY A 10 13.95 0.88 5.05
N VAL A 11 14.43 2.09 5.29
CA VAL A 11 13.82 3.02 6.26
C VAL A 11 12.41 3.43 5.84
N VAL A 12 12.20 3.79 4.57
CA VAL A 12 10.88 4.18 4.06
C VAL A 12 9.91 3.00 4.09
N ALA A 13 10.40 1.78 3.89
CA ALA A 13 9.56 0.58 3.98
C ALA A 13 9.14 0.24 5.42
N ALA A 14 9.99 0.55 6.41
CA ALA A 14 9.70 0.33 7.82
C ALA A 14 8.76 1.42 8.40
N ASP A 15 9.14 2.68 8.21
CA ASP A 15 8.57 3.83 8.96
C ASP A 15 8.11 4.97 8.05
N GLY A 16 8.06 4.74 6.74
CA GLY A 16 7.77 5.75 5.75
C GLY A 16 6.41 5.62 5.07
N HIS A 17 6.04 6.71 4.40
CA HIS A 17 4.87 6.79 3.54
C HIS A 17 5.23 7.44 2.20
N LEU A 18 4.81 6.80 1.11
CA LEU A 18 4.97 7.32 -0.25
C LEU A 18 3.67 7.95 -0.73
N TYR A 19 3.69 9.28 -0.88
CA TYR A 19 2.62 10.05 -1.50
C TYR A 19 2.97 10.35 -2.98
N SER A 20 2.03 10.93 -3.72
CA SER A 20 2.18 11.16 -5.17
C SER A 20 3.43 11.97 -5.54
N ARG A 21 3.83 12.94 -4.70
CA ARG A 21 4.96 13.86 -4.91
C ARG A 21 5.91 13.95 -3.70
N GLU A 22 5.75 13.07 -2.72
CA GLU A 22 6.39 13.24 -1.42
C GLU A 22 6.71 11.88 -0.79
N VAL A 23 7.86 11.80 -0.15
CA VAL A 23 8.24 10.71 0.76
C VAL A 23 8.22 11.26 2.18
N ARG A 24 7.49 10.62 3.09
CA ARG A 24 7.50 10.95 4.52
C ARG A 24 8.18 9.84 5.31
N ILE A 25 8.98 10.19 6.30
CA ILE A 25 9.54 9.25 7.27
C ILE A 25 9.29 9.86 8.66
N GLY A 26 8.60 9.12 9.53
CA GLY A 26 8.36 9.55 10.91
C GLY A 26 9.36 8.90 11.87
N THR A 27 9.90 9.66 12.82
CA THR A 27 10.74 9.09 13.89
C THR A 27 10.65 9.93 15.17
N SER A 28 10.72 9.30 16.34
CA SER A 28 10.88 9.98 17.64
C SER A 28 12.35 10.20 18.01
N GLU A 29 13.28 9.63 17.26
CA GLU A 29 14.70 9.53 17.63
C GLU A 29 15.52 10.64 16.92
N LYS A 30 16.01 11.61 17.70
CA LYS A 30 16.67 12.82 17.15
C LYS A 30 18.00 12.51 16.45
N ILE A 31 18.73 11.47 16.87
CA ILE A 31 20.02 11.13 16.24
C ILE A 31 19.75 10.54 14.87
N PHE A 32 18.82 9.59 14.76
CA PHE A 32 18.36 9.04 13.48
C PHE A 32 17.80 10.10 12.54
N LEU A 33 17.04 11.07 13.04
CA LEU A 33 16.57 12.21 12.24
C LEU A 33 17.73 12.98 11.58
N ARG A 34 18.77 13.31 12.35
CA ARG A 34 19.96 14.01 11.83
C ARG A 34 20.69 13.14 10.82
N PHE A 35 20.83 11.85 11.11
CA PHE A 35 21.45 10.90 10.20
C PHE A 35 20.71 10.80 8.86
N LEU A 36 19.38 10.68 8.89
CA LEU A 36 18.56 10.65 7.69
C LEU A 36 18.70 11.92 6.87
N ARG A 37 18.62 13.09 7.53
CA ARG A 37 18.77 14.39 6.88
C ARG A 37 20.10 14.48 6.12
N THR A 38 21.22 14.23 6.79
CA THR A 38 22.55 14.31 6.18
C THR A 38 22.70 13.40 4.98
N ASN A 39 22.19 12.17 5.05
CA ASN A 39 22.29 11.23 3.93
C ASN A 39 21.37 11.62 2.76
N LEU A 40 20.17 12.13 3.02
CA LEU A 40 19.27 12.63 1.99
C LEU A 40 19.84 13.87 1.28
N GLU A 41 20.45 14.79 2.04
CA GLU A 41 21.15 15.96 1.49
C GLU A 41 22.35 15.55 0.63
N ARG A 42 23.12 14.55 1.05
CA ARG A 42 24.23 13.98 0.24
C ARG A 42 23.77 13.34 -1.06
N LEU A 43 22.56 12.77 -1.10
CA LEU A 43 21.94 12.26 -2.31
C LEU A 43 21.34 13.37 -3.20
N GLY A 44 21.50 14.64 -2.81
CA GLY A 44 21.01 15.80 -3.56
C GLY A 44 19.54 16.14 -3.31
N TYR A 45 18.91 15.57 -2.27
CA TYR A 45 17.54 15.90 -1.89
C TYR A 45 17.51 17.03 -0.85
N ASN A 46 16.39 17.76 -0.79
CA ASN A 46 16.16 18.80 0.21
C ASN A 46 15.08 18.35 1.21
N PRO A 47 15.43 17.61 2.27
CA PRO A 47 14.49 17.16 3.28
C PRO A 47 14.01 18.32 4.15
N ARG A 48 12.68 18.44 4.33
CA ARG A 48 12.07 19.34 5.31
C ARG A 48 11.76 18.56 6.58
N ILE A 49 12.04 19.15 7.74
CA ILE A 49 11.72 18.57 9.02
C ILE A 49 10.53 19.32 9.61
N GLU A 50 9.48 18.58 9.98
CA GLU A 50 8.32 19.11 10.70
C GLU A 50 8.21 18.42 12.06
N GLU A 51 7.91 19.20 13.10
CA GLU A 51 7.64 18.68 14.44
C GLU A 51 6.16 18.33 14.56
N GLY A 52 5.87 17.07 14.84
CA GLY A 52 4.54 16.60 15.23
C GLY A 52 4.45 16.45 16.76
N ARG A 53 3.26 16.07 17.27
CA ARG A 53 3.00 15.97 18.72
C ARG A 53 3.98 15.06 19.49
N ARG A 54 4.52 14.00 18.87
CA ARG A 54 5.43 13.02 19.51
C ARG A 54 6.52 12.48 18.56
N VAL A 55 6.54 12.94 17.32
CA VAL A 55 7.42 12.43 16.26
C VAL A 55 7.86 13.58 15.37
N TRP A 56 9.07 13.49 14.87
CA TRP A 56 9.60 14.33 13.81
C TRP A 56 9.29 13.69 12.46
N ILE A 57 8.85 14.48 11.50
CA ILE A 57 8.53 14.01 10.16
C ILE A 57 9.53 14.62 9.19
N VAL A 58 10.29 13.75 8.52
CA VAL A 58 11.11 14.11 7.37
C VAL A 58 10.25 14.04 6.13
N ARG A 59 10.11 15.16 5.42
CA ARG A 59 9.39 15.27 4.15
C ARG A 59 10.38 15.50 3.02
N ILE A 60 10.35 14.65 2.00
CA ILE A 60 11.13 14.82 0.78
C ILE A 60 10.20 14.98 -0.40
N TYR A 61 10.15 16.17 -0.97
CA TYR A 61 9.38 16.46 -2.18
C TYR A 61 10.20 16.13 -3.42
N SER A 62 10.22 14.85 -3.80
CA SER A 62 10.93 14.41 -5.00
C SER A 62 10.18 13.29 -5.71
N THR A 63 9.70 13.60 -6.92
CA THR A 63 9.08 12.60 -7.80
C THR A 63 10.08 11.56 -8.28
N GLN A 64 11.35 11.94 -8.42
CA GLN A 64 12.45 11.05 -8.78
C GLN A 64 12.74 10.06 -7.66
N LEU A 65 12.94 10.53 -6.42
CA LEU A 65 13.15 9.64 -5.27
C LEU A 65 11.97 8.69 -5.11
N ARG A 66 10.75 9.21 -5.20
CA ARG A 66 9.55 8.38 -5.13
C ARG A 66 9.57 7.31 -6.22
N LYS A 67 9.88 7.63 -7.48
CA LYS A 67 9.98 6.63 -8.56
C LYS A 67 11.06 5.60 -8.29
N VAL A 68 12.23 6.01 -7.84
CA VAL A 68 13.34 5.10 -7.49
C VAL A 68 12.92 4.16 -6.38
N LEU A 69 12.35 4.67 -5.29
CA LEU A 69 11.84 3.88 -4.18
C LEU A 69 10.66 2.99 -4.61
N THR A 70 9.78 3.50 -5.48
CA THR A 70 8.67 2.72 -6.06
C THR A 70 9.20 1.60 -6.95
N ASN A 71 10.27 1.82 -7.71
CA ASN A 71 10.84 0.79 -8.58
C ASN A 71 11.61 -0.26 -7.77
N LEU A 72 12.33 0.15 -6.71
CA LEU A 72 13.01 -0.75 -5.78
C LEU A 72 12.02 -1.56 -4.93
N TYR A 73 10.80 -1.05 -4.69
CA TYR A 73 9.77 -1.70 -3.86
C TYR A 73 8.47 -2.12 -4.55
N GLY A 74 8.33 -1.89 -5.85
CA GLY A 74 7.09 -2.08 -6.60
C GLY A 74 5.97 -1.02 -6.40
N THR A 75 5.88 -0.28 -5.31
CA THR A 75 4.60 0.31 -4.85
C THR A 75 3.77 1.24 -5.81
N LYS A 76 2.80 0.67 -6.55
CA LYS A 76 1.68 1.40 -7.20
C LYS A 76 0.39 1.29 -6.38
N GLY A 77 0.34 2.03 -5.27
CA GLY A 77 -0.89 2.48 -4.60
C GLY A 77 -0.96 2.12 -3.12
N ASP A 78 -1.35 3.09 -2.29
CA ASP A 78 -1.73 2.99 -0.87
C ASP A 78 -1.64 1.58 -0.26
N TRP A 79 -0.45 1.25 0.21
CA TRP A 79 -0.20 0.07 1.02
C TRP A 79 -0.66 0.37 2.43
N GLY A 80 -1.81 -0.20 2.81
CA GLY A 80 -2.09 -0.41 4.22
C GLY A 80 -1.00 -1.31 4.83
N PRO A 81 -0.85 -1.32 6.17
CA PRO A 81 0.25 -2.01 6.89
C PRO A 81 0.29 -3.54 6.75
N TYR A 82 -0.54 -4.12 5.88
CA TYR A 82 -0.63 -5.55 5.67
C TYR A 82 -0.40 -5.84 4.18
N LYS A 83 0.71 -6.51 3.87
CA LYS A 83 1.04 -7.14 2.58
C LYS A 83 0.08 -8.31 2.24
N THR A 84 -1.21 -8.12 2.46
CA THR A 84 -2.22 -9.18 2.36
C THR A 84 -3.03 -8.99 1.10
N ILE A 85 -3.08 -10.03 0.26
CA ILE A 85 -3.98 -10.13 -0.89
C ILE A 85 -5.38 -9.75 -0.44
N ARG A 86 -6.00 -8.78 -1.14
CA ARG A 86 -7.28 -8.22 -0.75
C ARG A 86 -8.17 -7.90 -1.95
N ILE A 87 -9.34 -8.53 -2.01
CA ILE A 87 -10.43 -8.12 -2.90
C ILE A 87 -11.38 -7.24 -2.09
N THR A 88 -11.72 -6.06 -2.61
CA THR A 88 -12.61 -5.11 -1.92
C THR A 88 -13.78 -4.71 -2.82
N PHE A 89 -14.99 -4.91 -2.32
CA PHE A 89 -16.21 -4.32 -2.87
C PHE A 89 -16.57 -3.08 -2.06
N THR A 90 -16.91 -1.99 -2.75
CA THR A 90 -17.30 -0.72 -2.13
C THR A 90 -18.66 -0.31 -2.69
N SER A 91 -19.59 0.07 -1.82
CA SER A 91 -20.90 0.57 -2.22
C SER A 91 -21.45 1.54 -1.17
N LYS A 92 -22.36 2.43 -1.57
CA LYS A 92 -23.14 3.25 -0.64
C LYS A 92 -24.29 2.45 0.02
N SER A 93 -24.72 1.34 -0.59
CA SER A 93 -25.78 0.48 -0.06
C SER A 93 -25.21 -0.64 0.81
N ARG A 94 -25.55 -0.63 2.10
CA ARG A 94 -25.21 -1.71 3.04
C ARG A 94 -25.97 -3.00 2.72
N GLY A 95 -27.25 -2.90 2.34
CA GLY A 95 -28.10 -4.05 2.02
C GLY A 95 -27.53 -4.86 0.85
N PHE A 96 -27.15 -4.16 -0.23
CA PHE A 96 -26.49 -4.78 -1.38
C PHE A 96 -25.23 -5.56 -0.98
N LEU A 97 -24.35 -4.99 -0.14
CA LEU A 97 -23.14 -5.68 0.29
C LEU A 97 -23.43 -6.84 1.25
N ALA A 98 -24.55 -6.82 1.98
CA ALA A 98 -24.97 -7.92 2.82
C ALA A 98 -25.47 -9.10 1.98
N GLU A 99 -26.28 -8.85 0.95
CA GLU A 99 -26.70 -9.86 -0.02
C GLU A 99 -25.52 -10.45 -0.79
N LEU A 100 -24.63 -9.57 -1.29
CA LEU A 100 -23.39 -9.99 -1.95
C LEU A 100 -22.54 -10.87 -1.03
N ARG A 101 -22.44 -10.55 0.27
CA ARG A 101 -21.72 -11.37 1.24
C ARG A 101 -22.34 -12.77 1.36
N THR A 102 -23.66 -12.87 1.42
CA THR A 102 -24.36 -14.16 1.49
C THR A 102 -24.08 -15.00 0.24
N TYR A 103 -24.19 -14.39 -0.94
CA TYR A 103 -23.88 -15.06 -2.20
C TYR A 103 -22.40 -15.50 -2.31
N LEU A 104 -21.45 -14.64 -1.93
CA LEU A 104 -20.03 -15.00 -1.95
C LEU A 104 -19.74 -16.19 -1.00
N LYS A 105 -20.40 -16.24 0.16
CA LYS A 105 -20.31 -17.39 1.06
C LYS A 105 -20.89 -18.67 0.44
N SER A 106 -22.03 -18.59 -0.24
CA SER A 106 -22.67 -19.77 -0.83
C SER A 106 -21.84 -20.38 -1.96
N VAL A 107 -20.95 -19.61 -2.60
CA VAL A 107 -20.01 -20.11 -3.63
C VAL A 107 -18.63 -20.47 -3.06
N GLY A 108 -18.51 -20.57 -1.73
CA GLY A 108 -17.29 -21.06 -1.06
C GLY A 108 -16.22 -20.00 -0.77
N LEU A 109 -16.49 -18.70 -1.02
CA LEU A 109 -15.57 -17.63 -0.63
C LEU A 109 -15.76 -17.26 0.85
N THR A 110 -14.72 -16.64 1.44
CA THR A 110 -14.72 -16.24 2.86
C THR A 110 -14.67 -14.70 3.04
N PRO A 111 -15.78 -13.99 2.73
CA PRO A 111 -15.86 -12.54 2.94
C PRO A 111 -15.99 -12.16 4.42
N THR A 112 -15.35 -11.05 4.77
CA THR A 112 -15.45 -10.41 6.08
C THR A 112 -16.84 -9.83 6.34
N SER A 113 -17.05 -9.23 7.52
CA SER A 113 -18.24 -8.42 7.78
C SER A 113 -18.24 -7.13 6.94
N VAL A 114 -19.43 -6.67 6.57
CA VAL A 114 -19.59 -5.36 5.93
C VAL A 114 -19.30 -4.28 6.96
N LYS A 115 -18.32 -3.40 6.68
CA LYS A 115 -17.93 -2.30 7.57
C LYS A 115 -18.20 -0.95 6.92
N LYS A 116 -18.66 0.03 7.69
CA LYS A 116 -18.75 1.43 7.26
C LYS A 116 -17.36 2.05 7.35
N GLU A 117 -16.90 2.67 6.27
CA GLU A 117 -15.63 3.41 6.19
C GLU A 117 -15.91 4.76 5.54
N LYS A 118 -15.90 5.84 6.34
CA LYS A 118 -16.32 7.19 5.92
C LYS A 118 -17.76 7.16 5.39
N GLU A 119 -17.96 7.63 4.15
CA GLU A 119 -19.26 7.75 3.47
C GLU A 119 -19.66 6.49 2.67
N VAL A 120 -18.94 5.38 2.81
CA VAL A 120 -19.19 4.16 2.05
C VAL A 120 -19.14 2.92 2.93
N TYR A 121 -19.73 1.83 2.46
CA TYR A 121 -19.61 0.50 3.04
C TYR A 121 -18.62 -0.32 2.22
N ARG A 122 -17.87 -1.18 2.91
CA ARG A 122 -16.89 -2.08 2.29
C ARG A 122 -17.08 -3.51 2.74
N LEU A 123 -16.92 -4.41 1.78
CA LEU A 123 -16.84 -5.85 1.98
C LEU A 123 -15.48 -6.30 1.47
N LYS A 124 -14.70 -6.99 2.31
CA LYS A 124 -13.34 -7.41 1.98
C LYS A 124 -13.23 -8.93 2.02
N MET A 125 -12.42 -9.48 1.12
CA MET A 125 -11.91 -10.85 1.17
C MET A 125 -10.40 -10.79 1.19
N TYR A 126 -9.80 -11.69 1.95
CA TYR A 126 -8.34 -11.82 2.09
C TYR A 126 -7.93 -13.22 1.65
N SER A 127 -6.62 -13.47 1.52
CA SER A 127 -6.03 -14.77 1.14
C SER A 127 -5.92 -15.05 -0.36
N LEU A 128 -4.96 -15.91 -0.69
CA LEU A 128 -4.68 -16.36 -2.05
C LEU A 128 -5.76 -17.31 -2.54
N GLU A 129 -6.31 -18.14 -1.66
CA GLU A 129 -7.37 -19.11 -1.94
C GLU A 129 -8.64 -18.41 -2.42
N ASN A 130 -9.05 -17.33 -1.73
CA ASN A 130 -10.16 -16.50 -2.19
C ASN A 130 -9.88 -15.89 -3.56
N LEU A 131 -8.66 -15.46 -3.85
CA LEU A 131 -8.32 -14.90 -5.17
C LEU A 131 -8.38 -15.96 -6.28
N LYS A 132 -7.85 -17.16 -6.01
CA LYS A 132 -7.90 -18.31 -6.93
C LYS A 132 -9.35 -18.70 -7.24
N LEU A 133 -10.16 -18.88 -6.20
CA LEU A 133 -11.57 -19.24 -6.36
C LEU A 133 -12.36 -18.11 -7.05
N PHE A 134 -12.10 -16.86 -6.70
CA PHE A 134 -12.72 -15.70 -7.36
C PHE A 134 -12.41 -15.67 -8.86
N ARG A 135 -11.17 -15.99 -9.26
CA ARG A 135 -10.77 -16.06 -10.68
C ARG A 135 -11.51 -17.14 -11.46
N GLN A 136 -11.78 -18.28 -10.82
CA GLN A 136 -12.48 -19.41 -11.40
C GLN A 136 -13.97 -19.12 -11.57
N LEU A 137 -14.58 -18.49 -10.55
CA LEU A 137 -16.03 -18.23 -10.52
C LEU A 137 -16.44 -17.01 -11.36
N PHE A 138 -15.60 -15.97 -11.45
CA PHE A 138 -15.98 -14.69 -12.04
C PHE A 138 -15.06 -14.26 -13.20
N THR A 139 -15.68 -13.80 -14.28
CA THR A 139 -14.96 -13.20 -15.40
C THR A 139 -14.63 -11.74 -15.12
N ILE A 140 -13.35 -11.44 -14.84
CA ILE A 140 -12.86 -10.05 -14.75
C ILE A 140 -12.54 -9.53 -16.16
N ARG A 141 -13.32 -8.56 -16.64
CA ARG A 141 -13.10 -7.94 -17.96
C ARG A 141 -12.14 -6.74 -17.94
N HIS A 142 -11.88 -6.16 -16.76
CA HIS A 142 -11.04 -4.97 -16.66
C HIS A 142 -9.56 -5.33 -16.80
N PRO A 143 -8.85 -4.88 -17.86
CA PRO A 143 -7.51 -5.39 -18.21
C PRO A 143 -6.48 -5.16 -17.10
N VAL A 144 -6.49 -3.99 -16.46
CA VAL A 144 -5.57 -3.68 -15.34
C VAL A 144 -5.81 -4.60 -14.13
N LYS A 145 -7.06 -4.90 -13.79
CA LYS A 145 -7.39 -5.77 -12.65
C LYS A 145 -7.05 -7.22 -12.96
N LEU A 146 -7.26 -7.63 -14.21
CA LEU A 146 -6.89 -8.95 -14.70
C LEU A 146 -5.36 -9.15 -14.65
N SER A 147 -4.59 -8.21 -15.20
CA SER A 147 -3.12 -8.24 -15.15
C SER A 147 -2.59 -8.31 -13.71
N ARG A 148 -3.10 -7.46 -12.80
CA ARG A 148 -2.73 -7.51 -11.37
C ARG A 148 -3.06 -8.85 -10.73
N MET A 149 -4.25 -9.38 -10.97
CA MET A 149 -4.65 -10.68 -10.43
C MET A 149 -3.78 -11.82 -10.95
N CYS A 150 -3.47 -11.85 -12.25
CA CYS A 150 -2.59 -12.85 -12.84
C CYS A 150 -1.18 -12.80 -12.23
N SER A 151 -0.63 -11.60 -12.08
CA SER A 151 0.66 -11.36 -11.42
C SER A 151 0.68 -11.93 -9.99
N VAL A 152 -0.36 -11.65 -9.17
CA VAL A 152 -0.47 -12.23 -7.79
C VAL A 152 -0.47 -13.76 -7.85
N LEU A 153 -1.26 -14.33 -8.77
CA LEU A 153 -1.45 -15.77 -8.88
C LEU A 153 -0.19 -16.50 -9.39
N GLN A 154 0.66 -15.82 -10.14
CA GLN A 154 1.95 -16.32 -10.62
C GLN A 154 3.06 -16.23 -9.54
N GLY A 155 2.73 -15.77 -8.34
CA GLY A 155 3.70 -15.59 -7.26
C GLY A 155 4.56 -14.35 -7.42
N GLU A 156 4.26 -13.50 -8.40
CA GLU A 156 4.85 -12.18 -8.46
C GLU A 156 4.28 -11.38 -7.28
N LEU A 157 5.17 -10.83 -6.45
CA LEU A 157 4.79 -9.81 -5.49
C LEU A 157 4.25 -8.63 -6.29
N VAL A 158 2.93 -8.52 -6.35
CA VAL A 158 2.32 -7.51 -7.19
C VAL A 158 2.66 -6.12 -6.64
N PRO A 159 3.28 -5.26 -7.45
CA PRO A 159 3.71 -3.92 -7.08
C PRO A 159 2.59 -3.03 -6.56
#